data_AF-A0AA41Z1P0-F1
#
_entry.id   AF-A0AA41Z1P0-F1
#
_cell.length_a   1.000
_cell.length_b   1.000
_cell.length_c   1.000
_cell.angle_alpha   90.00
_cell.angle_beta   90.00
_cell.angle_gamma   90.00
#
_symmetry.space_group_name_H-M   'P 1'
#
loop_
_entity.id
_entity.type
_entity.pdbx_description
1 polymer ?
#
loop_
_entity_poly.entity_id
_entity_poly.type
_entity_poly.pdbx_seq_one_letter_code
_entity_poly.pdbx_strand_id
1 'polypeptide(L)'
;MTGGNFSARAVARLAVERPRIPPAEPITAAEWAASPDLDDRIHAYIVAVRGGFERLEDAVRQLAAVLILAAAGARRSDDHPVRVKAAQDLSEACDRLRTLSPPARAGHHHHHLLQAAAKTRAAMGQPWNETQRALHLLGEASDHLRWATGLLPGFEVVALGQGCGCCSPKPRM
;
A
#
# COMPACT_ATOMS: atom_id res chain seq x y z
N MET A 1 19.09 35.15 13.52
CA MET A 1 19.77 33.99 12.91
C MET A 1 20.10 33.00 14.02
N THR A 2 19.36 31.90 14.10
CA THR A 2 19.68 30.77 14.99
C THR A 2 19.23 29.50 14.27
N GLY A 3 20.21 28.75 13.75
CA GLY A 3 20.01 27.48 13.07
C GLY A 3 19.69 26.37 14.07
N GLY A 4 18.61 25.65 13.82
CA GLY A 4 18.23 24.44 14.56
C GLY A 4 18.66 23.20 13.78
N ASN A 5 19.70 22.53 14.27
CA ASN A 5 20.14 21.20 13.83
C ASN A 5 19.03 20.15 14.06
N PHE A 6 18.40 19.67 12.99
CA PHE A 6 17.58 18.45 13.04
C PHE A 6 18.47 17.24 12.75
N SER A 7 18.86 16.54 13.82
CA SER A 7 19.67 15.33 13.79
C SER A 7 18.84 14.14 13.28
N ALA A 8 19.39 13.40 12.31
CA ALA A 8 18.84 12.19 11.67
C ALA A 8 18.61 10.98 12.60
N ARG A 9 18.65 11.16 13.92
CA ARG A 9 18.60 10.08 14.92
C ARG A 9 17.22 9.79 15.51
N ALA A 10 16.18 10.57 15.18
CA ALA A 10 14.87 10.42 15.82
C ALA A 10 13.98 9.29 15.24
N VAL A 11 14.31 8.72 14.08
CA VAL A 11 13.42 7.77 13.37
C VAL A 11 13.58 6.31 13.85
N ALA A 12 14.52 6.03 14.76
CA ALA A 12 14.94 4.65 15.06
C ALA A 12 14.25 3.96 16.25
N ARG A 13 13.15 4.47 16.82
CA ARG A 13 12.67 3.98 18.14
C ARG A 13 11.17 3.71 18.30
N LEU A 14 10.52 3.09 17.32
CA LEU A 14 9.12 2.63 17.47
C LEU A 14 8.95 1.17 17.02
N ALA A 15 9.51 0.24 17.81
CA ALA A 15 9.13 -1.17 17.77
C ALA A 15 8.10 -1.42 18.88
N VAL A 16 6.81 -1.37 18.51
CA VAL A 16 5.70 -1.81 19.38
C VAL A 16 5.41 -3.26 19.06
N GLU A 17 5.52 -4.11 20.07
CA GLU A 17 5.28 -5.54 20.03
C GLU A 17 3.80 -5.84 19.71
N ARG A 18 3.54 -6.60 18.65
CA ARG A 18 2.18 -6.91 18.16
C ARG A 18 1.69 -8.28 18.64
N PRO A 19 0.39 -8.44 18.95
CA PRO A 19 -0.19 -9.69 19.44
C PRO A 19 -0.13 -10.83 18.41
N ARG A 20 0.11 -12.06 18.89
CA ARG A 20 0.20 -13.30 18.09
C ARG A 20 -1.20 -13.76 17.65
N ILE A 21 -1.39 -13.89 16.34
CA ILE A 21 -2.50 -14.62 15.71
C ILE A 21 -1.94 -15.98 15.24
N PRO A 22 -2.62 -17.10 15.48
CA PRO A 22 -2.15 -18.42 15.06
C PRO A 22 -2.05 -18.52 13.52
N PRO A 23 -1.01 -19.22 13.00
CA PRO A 23 -0.81 -19.35 11.55
C PRO A 23 -1.86 -20.26 10.91
N ALA A 24 -2.41 -19.82 9.78
CA ALA A 24 -3.18 -20.69 8.88
C ALA A 24 -2.21 -21.66 8.18
N GLU A 25 -2.62 -22.92 8.02
CA GLU A 25 -1.79 -23.94 7.38
C GLU A 25 -1.52 -23.62 5.90
N PRO A 26 -0.28 -23.81 5.41
CA PRO A 26 0.07 -23.54 4.03
C PRO A 26 -0.46 -24.63 3.09
N ILE A 27 -1.20 -24.21 2.06
CA ILE A 27 -1.65 -25.06 0.95
C ILE A 27 -0.44 -25.42 0.07
N THR A 28 -0.27 -26.70 -0.22
CA THR A 28 0.88 -27.26 -0.97
C THR A 28 0.78 -27.00 -2.47
N ALA A 29 1.91 -27.00 -3.19
CA ALA A 29 1.96 -26.85 -4.65
C ALA A 29 1.17 -27.95 -5.41
N ALA A 30 0.93 -29.11 -4.80
CA ALA A 30 0.09 -30.17 -5.36
C ALA A 30 -1.41 -29.81 -5.32
N GLU A 31 -1.86 -29.06 -4.31
CA GLU A 31 -3.22 -28.53 -4.22
C GLU A 31 -3.43 -27.30 -5.13
N TRP A 32 -2.36 -26.73 -5.69
CA TRP A 32 -2.46 -25.70 -6.72
C TRP A 32 -2.86 -26.29 -8.07
N ALA A 33 -2.24 -27.40 -8.47
CA ALA A 33 -2.50 -28.06 -9.75
C ALA A 33 -3.87 -28.77 -9.84
N ALA A 34 -4.57 -28.95 -8.71
CA ALA A 34 -5.77 -29.78 -8.64
C ALA A 34 -7.09 -29.06 -8.98
N SER A 35 -7.10 -27.74 -9.21
CA SER A 35 -8.35 -27.00 -9.51
C SER A 35 -8.15 -25.93 -10.60
N PRO A 36 -8.33 -26.30 -11.88
CA PRO A 36 -8.27 -25.35 -13.00
C PRO A 36 -9.18 -24.13 -12.82
N ASP A 37 -10.39 -24.33 -12.29
CA ASP A 37 -11.35 -23.26 -11.98
C ASP A 37 -10.82 -22.23 -10.97
N LEU A 38 -9.94 -22.67 -10.04
CA LEU A 38 -9.33 -21.78 -9.05
C LEU A 38 -8.26 -20.90 -9.68
N ASP A 39 -7.50 -21.43 -10.63
CA ASP A 39 -6.51 -20.66 -11.39
C ASP A 39 -7.19 -19.62 -12.29
N ASP A 40 -8.29 -19.97 -12.96
CA ASP A 40 -9.08 -19.04 -13.77
C ASP A 40 -9.67 -17.90 -12.93
N ARG A 41 -10.17 -18.19 -11.73
CA ARG A 41 -10.66 -17.17 -10.79
C ARG A 41 -9.56 -16.24 -10.29
N ILE A 42 -8.35 -16.75 -10.08
CA ILE A 42 -7.20 -15.93 -9.68
C ILE A 42 -6.76 -15.04 -10.84
N HIS A 43 -6.71 -15.55 -12.07
CA HIS A 43 -6.41 -14.75 -13.26
C HIS A 43 -7.46 -13.66 -13.48
N ALA A 44 -8.75 -13.99 -13.40
CA ALA A 44 -9.83 -13.01 -13.51
C ALA A 44 -9.70 -11.90 -12.46
N TYR A 45 -9.36 -12.27 -11.22
CA TYR A 45 -9.09 -11.32 -10.16
C TYR A 45 -7.89 -10.41 -10.46
N ILE A 46 -6.76 -10.98 -10.91
CA ILE A 46 -5.53 -10.22 -11.25
C ILE A 46 -5.82 -9.17 -12.32
N VAL A 47 -6.57 -9.55 -13.37
CA VAL A 47 -6.96 -8.63 -14.44
C VAL A 47 -7.89 -7.54 -13.90
N ALA A 48 -8.88 -7.90 -13.08
CA ALA A 48 -9.86 -6.96 -12.55
C ALA A 48 -9.25 -5.96 -11.55
N VAL A 49 -8.29 -6.39 -10.72
CA VAL A 49 -7.71 -5.56 -9.66
C VAL A 49 -6.68 -4.55 -10.18
N ARG A 50 -6.06 -4.82 -11.34
CA ARG A 50 -4.96 -4.01 -11.89
C ARG A 50 -5.30 -2.53 -12.02
N GLY A 51 -6.44 -2.19 -12.62
CA GLY A 51 -6.84 -0.79 -12.78
C GLY A 51 -7.13 -0.07 -11.46
N GLY A 52 -7.53 -0.79 -10.40
CA GLY A 52 -7.68 -0.22 -9.06
C GLY A 52 -6.33 0.01 -8.37
N PHE A 53 -5.38 -0.93 -8.55
CA PHE A 53 -4.02 -0.82 -8.06
C PHE A 53 -3.27 0.38 -8.68
N GLU A 54 -3.24 0.49 -10.01
CA GLU A 54 -2.52 1.55 -10.72
C GLU A 54 -3.00 2.94 -10.30
N ARG A 55 -4.33 3.13 -10.20
CA ARG A 55 -4.92 4.39 -9.74
C ARG A 55 -4.58 4.72 -8.29
N LEU A 56 -4.56 3.70 -7.41
CA LEU A 56 -4.17 3.90 -6.03
C LEU A 56 -2.69 4.30 -5.92
N GLU A 57 -1.84 3.69 -6.74
CA GLU A 57 -0.42 4.02 -6.82
C GLU A 57 -0.21 5.46 -7.31
N ASP A 58 -0.94 5.88 -8.34
CA ASP A 58 -0.91 7.25 -8.84
C ASP A 58 -1.39 8.26 -7.81
N ALA A 59 -2.47 7.97 -7.09
CA ALA A 59 -2.96 8.83 -6.00
C ALA A 59 -1.90 9.01 -4.90
N VAL A 60 -1.21 7.94 -4.51
CA VAL A 60 -0.12 7.97 -3.52
C VAL A 60 1.04 8.83 -4.03
N ARG A 61 1.50 8.63 -5.27
CA ARG A 61 2.60 9.40 -5.87
C ARG A 61 2.28 10.88 -5.96
N GLN A 62 1.09 11.22 -6.43
CA GLN A 62 0.64 12.61 -6.58
C GLN A 62 0.53 13.32 -5.24
N LEU A 63 -0.05 12.66 -4.23
CA LEU A 63 -0.16 13.24 -2.89
C LEU A 63 1.22 13.40 -2.25
N ALA A 64 2.12 12.43 -2.42
CA ALA A 64 3.50 12.53 -1.93
C ALA A 64 4.23 13.73 -2.55
N ALA A 65 4.14 13.91 -3.87
CA ALA A 65 4.78 15.02 -4.57
C ALA A 65 4.30 16.39 -4.03
N VAL A 66 2.99 16.54 -3.83
CA VAL A 66 2.40 17.77 -3.29
C VAL A 66 2.83 18.03 -1.85
N LEU A 67 2.88 17.00 -1.00
CA LEU A 67 3.33 17.14 0.39
C LEU A 67 4.83 17.45 0.49
N ILE A 68 5.66 16.90 -0.40
CA ILE A 68 7.09 17.22 -0.48
C ILE A 68 7.29 18.69 -0.89
N LEU A 69 6.54 19.17 -1.89
CA LEU A 69 6.58 20.58 -2.29
C LEU A 69 6.13 21.50 -1.14
N ALA A 70 5.08 21.13 -0.40
CA ALA A 70 4.62 21.88 0.76
C ALA A 70 5.65 21.88 1.90
N ALA A 71 6.36 20.77 2.12
CA ALA A 71 7.45 20.68 3.09
C ALA A 71 8.66 21.55 2.70
N ALA A 72 8.92 21.70 1.39
CA ALA A 72 9.95 22.58 0.84
C ALA A 72 9.58 24.07 0.88
N GLY A 73 8.40 24.44 1.40
CA GLY A 73 7.96 25.82 1.53
C GLY A 73 7.28 26.40 0.29
N ALA A 74 6.89 25.57 -0.68
CA ALA A 74 6.05 26.03 -1.78
C ALA A 74 4.71 26.57 -1.24
N ARG A 75 4.12 27.55 -1.96
CA ARG A 75 2.83 28.13 -1.57
C ARG A 75 1.77 27.03 -1.45
N ARG A 76 1.21 26.90 -0.25
CA ARG A 76 0.16 25.95 0.09
C ARG A 76 -1.15 26.46 -0.49
N SER A 77 -1.78 25.66 -1.35
CA SER A 77 -3.15 25.90 -1.80
C SER A 77 -3.92 24.61 -1.63
N ASP A 78 -5.00 24.66 -0.88
CA ASP A 78 -5.93 23.55 -0.68
C ASP A 78 -6.46 23.02 -2.02
N ASP A 79 -6.57 23.89 -3.01
CA ASP A 79 -7.02 23.62 -4.38
C ASP A 79 -5.86 23.34 -5.36
N HIS A 80 -4.70 22.87 -4.87
CA HIS A 80 -3.62 22.48 -5.77
C HIS A 80 -4.15 21.43 -6.77
N PRO A 81 -4.05 21.63 -8.10
CA PRO A 81 -4.68 20.75 -9.10
C PRO A 81 -4.29 19.28 -8.94
N VAL A 82 -3.04 19.01 -8.54
CA VAL A 82 -2.55 17.65 -8.27
C VAL A 82 -3.22 17.01 -7.05
N ARG A 83 -3.61 17.78 -6.03
CA ARG A 83 -4.35 17.25 -4.88
C ARG A 83 -5.77 16.86 -5.27
N VAL A 84 -6.43 17.68 -6.10
CA VAL A 84 -7.76 17.37 -6.66
C VAL A 84 -7.70 16.08 -7.48
N LYS A 85 -6.71 15.95 -8.37
CA LYS A 85 -6.49 14.74 -9.16
C LYS A 85 -6.22 13.51 -8.28
N ALA A 86 -5.38 13.65 -7.26
CA ALA A 86 -5.08 12.55 -6.33
C ALA A 86 -6.33 12.11 -5.55
N ALA A 87 -7.22 13.03 -5.20
CA ALA A 87 -8.49 12.70 -4.56
C ALA A 87 -9.45 11.95 -5.50
N GLN A 88 -9.52 12.35 -6.77
CA GLN A 88 -10.30 11.65 -7.80
C GLN A 88 -9.77 10.23 -8.02
N ASP A 89 -8.46 10.08 -8.24
CA ASP A 89 -7.82 8.78 -8.44
C ASP A 89 -8.03 7.86 -7.24
N LEU A 90 -7.91 8.39 -6.01
CA LEU A 90 -8.16 7.63 -4.79
C LEU A 90 -9.62 7.18 -4.69
N SER A 91 -10.58 8.05 -5.03
CA SER A 91 -12.00 7.69 -5.01
C SER A 91 -12.28 6.56 -6.00
N GLU A 92 -11.84 6.73 -7.25
CA GLU A 92 -12.04 5.73 -8.30
C GLU A 92 -11.35 4.41 -7.98
N ALA A 93 -10.15 4.44 -7.40
CA ALA A 93 -9.46 3.25 -6.92
C ALA A 93 -10.26 2.55 -5.82
N CYS A 94 -10.77 3.29 -4.83
CA CYS A 94 -11.57 2.72 -3.75
C CYS A 94 -12.86 2.07 -4.25
N ASP A 95 -13.55 2.71 -5.19
CA ASP A 95 -14.79 2.20 -5.76
C ASP A 95 -14.54 0.92 -6.55
N ARG A 96 -13.48 0.91 -7.37
CA ARG A 96 -13.04 -0.29 -8.10
C ARG A 96 -12.64 -1.41 -7.17
N LEU A 97 -11.89 -1.14 -6.10
CA LEU A 97 -11.44 -2.19 -5.19
C LEU A 97 -12.60 -2.78 -4.39
N ARG A 98 -13.54 -1.95 -3.92
CA ARG A 98 -14.68 -2.42 -3.10
C ARG A 98 -15.66 -3.31 -3.85
N THR A 99 -15.75 -3.18 -5.17
CA THR A 99 -16.66 -4.01 -5.98
C THR A 99 -16.09 -5.39 -6.30
N LEU A 100 -14.80 -5.64 -6.01
CA LEU A 100 -14.17 -6.93 -6.25
C LEU A 100 -14.46 -7.91 -5.11
N SER A 101 -14.71 -9.16 -5.48
CA SER A 101 -14.74 -10.28 -4.55
C SER A 101 -13.48 -11.13 -4.76
N PRO A 102 -12.44 -10.96 -3.93
CA PRO A 102 -11.21 -11.74 -4.10
C PRO A 102 -11.46 -13.22 -3.84
N PRO A 103 -10.89 -14.15 -4.64
CA PRO A 103 -10.81 -15.55 -4.23
C PRO A 103 -10.00 -15.67 -2.93
N ALA A 104 -10.25 -16.71 -2.13
CA ALA A 104 -9.63 -16.88 -0.81
C ALA A 104 -8.10 -16.73 -0.84
N ARG A 105 -7.43 -17.28 -1.87
CA ARG A 105 -5.98 -17.18 -2.07
C ARG A 105 -5.49 -15.74 -2.32
N ALA A 106 -6.31 -14.87 -2.90
CA ALA A 106 -5.98 -13.46 -3.15
C ALA A 106 -6.48 -12.51 -2.04
N GLY A 107 -7.10 -13.04 -0.98
CA GLY A 107 -7.65 -12.23 0.11
C GLY A 107 -6.60 -11.36 0.80
N HIS A 108 -5.37 -11.88 0.96
CA HIS A 108 -4.29 -11.14 1.59
C HIS A 108 -3.77 -9.98 0.72
N HIS A 109 -3.61 -10.21 -0.59
CA HIS A 109 -3.32 -9.16 -1.55
C HIS A 109 -4.38 -8.06 -1.50
N HIS A 110 -5.66 -8.44 -1.58
CA HIS A 110 -6.77 -7.51 -1.52
C HIS A 110 -6.79 -6.69 -0.23
N HIS A 111 -6.50 -7.33 0.91
CA HIS A 111 -6.38 -6.66 2.20
C HIS A 111 -5.34 -5.54 2.17
N HIS A 112 -4.14 -5.78 1.61
CA HIS A 112 -3.13 -4.73 1.51
C HIS A 112 -3.56 -3.56 0.63
N LEU A 113 -4.28 -3.80 -0.47
CA LEU A 113 -4.82 -2.72 -1.29
C LEU A 113 -5.84 -1.87 -0.52
N LEU A 114 -6.71 -2.49 0.28
CA LEU A 114 -7.66 -1.77 1.11
C LEU A 114 -6.97 -0.98 2.24
N GLN A 115 -5.91 -1.54 2.84
CA GLN A 115 -5.12 -0.81 3.84
C GLN A 115 -4.38 0.38 3.22
N ALA A 116 -3.75 0.20 2.05
CA ALA A 116 -3.14 1.30 1.32
C ALA A 116 -4.16 2.41 1.03
N ALA A 117 -5.34 2.07 0.51
CA ALA A 117 -6.41 3.02 0.25
C ALA A 117 -6.89 3.76 1.51
N ALA A 118 -7.01 3.05 2.63
CA ALA A 118 -7.40 3.66 3.91
C ALA A 118 -6.34 4.65 4.42
N LYS A 119 -5.06 4.29 4.33
CA LYS A 119 -3.94 5.15 4.74
C LYS A 119 -3.80 6.38 3.84
N THR A 120 -3.95 6.23 2.52
CA THR A 120 -3.96 7.36 1.58
C THR A 120 -5.13 8.30 1.85
N ARG A 121 -6.34 7.77 2.15
CA ARG A 121 -7.48 8.60 2.55
C ARG A 121 -7.21 9.35 3.85
N ALA A 122 -6.62 8.69 4.84
CA ALA A 122 -6.27 9.33 6.11
C ALA A 122 -5.23 10.44 5.91
N ALA A 123 -4.24 10.23 5.02
CA ALA A 123 -3.25 11.24 4.65
C ALA A 123 -3.90 12.44 3.94
N MET A 124 -4.80 12.18 3.00
CA MET A 124 -5.53 13.23 2.26
C MET A 124 -6.36 14.14 3.18
N GLY A 125 -6.95 13.56 4.24
CA GLY A 125 -7.73 14.27 5.25
C GLY A 125 -6.90 15.04 6.28
N GLN A 126 -5.56 14.95 6.25
CA GLN A 126 -4.73 15.77 7.13
C GLN A 126 -4.74 17.24 6.68
N PRO A 127 -4.72 18.19 7.62
CA PRO A 127 -4.52 19.60 7.29
C PRO A 127 -3.08 19.84 6.80
N TRP A 128 -2.87 20.89 6.00
CA TRP A 128 -1.57 21.14 5.36
C TRP A 128 -0.41 21.41 6.31
N ASN A 129 -0.70 21.94 7.50
CA ASN A 129 0.31 22.16 8.53
C ASN A 129 0.81 20.83 9.15
N GLU A 130 0.08 19.73 8.99
CA GLU A 130 0.40 18.39 9.48
C GLU A 130 1.11 17.54 8.41
N THR A 131 2.00 18.16 7.62
CA THR A 131 2.69 17.52 6.50
C THR A 131 3.47 16.27 6.95
N GLN A 132 4.09 16.29 8.14
CA GLN A 132 4.83 15.14 8.68
C GLN A 132 3.91 13.93 8.93
N ARG A 133 2.74 14.16 9.52
CA ARG A 133 1.75 13.11 9.76
C ARG A 133 1.18 12.56 8.44
N ALA A 134 0.89 13.44 7.49
CA ALA A 134 0.43 13.04 6.16
C ALA A 134 1.48 12.19 5.42
N LEU A 135 2.76 12.58 5.47
CA LEU A 135 3.86 11.82 4.89
C LEU A 135 4.06 10.46 5.58
N HIS A 136 3.93 10.40 6.90
CA HIS A 136 4.00 9.13 7.64
C HIS A 136 2.91 8.15 7.19
N LEU A 137 1.66 8.61 7.09
CA LEU A 137 0.53 7.82 6.61
C LEU A 137 0.73 7.36 5.16
N LEU A 138 1.29 8.22 4.30
CA LEU A 138 1.65 7.82 2.94
C LEU A 138 2.77 6.79 2.90
N GLY A 139 3.75 6.87 3.80
CA GLY A 139 4.77 5.83 3.97
C GLY A 139 4.13 4.47 4.25
N GLU A 140 3.19 4.40 5.21
CA GLU A 140 2.44 3.17 5.49
C GLU A 140 1.61 2.70 4.29
N ALA A 141 1.02 3.62 3.51
CA ALA A 141 0.30 3.28 2.29
C ALA A 141 1.23 2.67 1.23
N SER A 142 2.42 3.26 1.03
CA SER A 142 3.46 2.74 0.13
C SER A 142 3.98 1.37 0.57
N ASP A 143 4.10 1.12 1.87
CA ASP A 143 4.48 -0.21 2.40
C ASP A 143 3.46 -1.27 1.98
N HIS A 144 2.17 -0.97 2.13
CA HIS A 144 1.10 -1.88 1.72
C HIS A 144 1.07 -2.12 0.21
N LEU A 145 1.32 -1.09 -0.62
CA LEU A 145 1.41 -1.26 -2.07
C LEU A 145 2.60 -2.16 -2.46
N ARG A 146 3.77 -1.96 -1.84
CA ARG A 146 4.95 -2.82 -2.06
C ARG A 146 4.71 -4.26 -1.63
N TRP A 147 3.97 -4.48 -0.56
CA TRP A 147 3.58 -5.83 -0.18
C TRP A 147 2.59 -6.45 -1.16
N ALA A 148 1.64 -5.67 -1.67
CA ALA A 148 0.70 -6.16 -2.69
C ALA A 148 1.42 -6.60 -3.98
N THR A 149 2.40 -5.83 -4.47
CA THR A 149 3.17 -6.20 -5.68
C THR A 149 3.97 -7.49 -5.50
N GLY A 150 4.40 -7.81 -4.27
CA GLY A 150 5.15 -9.04 -3.97
C GLY A 150 4.31 -10.31 -3.80
N LEU A 151 2.97 -10.23 -3.87
CA LEU A 151 2.07 -11.35 -3.52
C LEU A 151 1.40 -12.05 -4.71
N LEU A 152 1.47 -11.52 -5.93
CA LEU A 152 0.84 -12.13 -7.11
C LEU A 152 1.76 -12.10 -8.35
N PRO A 153 1.90 -13.23 -9.07
CA PRO A 153 2.56 -13.25 -10.38
C PRO A 153 1.86 -12.29 -11.35
N GLY A 154 2.61 -11.48 -12.09
CA GLY A 154 2.06 -10.48 -13.03
C GLY A 154 1.88 -9.06 -12.45
N PHE A 155 2.32 -8.82 -11.21
CA PHE A 155 2.52 -7.49 -10.61
C PHE A 155 4.00 -7.20 -10.30
N GLU A 156 4.92 -7.92 -10.96
CA GLU A 156 6.36 -7.81 -10.76
C GLU A 156 6.89 -6.42 -11.14
N VAL A 157 6.90 -5.52 -10.17
CA VAL A 157 7.91 -4.45 -10.13
C VAL A 157 9.20 -5.15 -9.71
N VAL A 158 10.30 -4.96 -10.44
CA VAL A 158 11.62 -5.54 -10.14
C VAL A 158 12.00 -5.27 -8.67
N ALA A 159 11.63 -6.19 -7.79
CA ALA A 159 11.83 -6.10 -6.36
C ALA A 159 13.11 -6.87 -6.03
N LEU A 160 14.22 -6.14 -5.96
CA LEU A 160 15.43 -6.63 -5.30
C LEU A 160 15.16 -6.65 -3.79
N GLY A 161 14.59 -7.76 -3.33
CA GLY A 161 14.60 -8.15 -1.93
C GLY A 161 13.29 -7.95 -1.14
N GLN A 162 12.95 -9.02 -0.41
CA GLN A 162 11.99 -9.10 0.70
C GLN A 162 10.50 -9.17 0.33
N GLY A 163 10.01 -10.39 0.14
CA GLY A 163 8.58 -10.69 0.31
C GLY A 163 8.12 -10.35 1.74
N CYS A 164 6.82 -10.20 1.96
CA CYS A 164 6.29 -9.86 3.29
C CYS A 164 6.88 -10.79 4.36
N GLY A 165 7.39 -10.24 5.46
CA GLY A 165 7.83 -11.02 6.64
C GLY A 165 6.70 -11.85 7.28
N CYS A 166 5.46 -11.64 6.83
CA CYS A 166 4.29 -12.45 7.14
C CYS A 166 4.16 -13.73 6.30
N CYS A 167 4.92 -13.89 5.21
CA CYS A 167 4.74 -14.95 4.21
C CYS A 167 5.99 -15.82 3.95
N SER A 168 7.10 -15.64 4.68
CA SER A 168 8.26 -16.53 4.52
C SER A 168 8.16 -17.76 5.43
N PRO A 169 8.27 -19.00 4.91
CA PRO A 169 8.44 -20.18 5.75
C PRO A 169 9.79 -20.07 6.47
N LYS A 170 9.78 -20.03 7.81
CA LYS A 170 11.03 -20.16 8.58
C LYS A 170 11.56 -21.60 8.43
N PRO A 171 12.84 -21.80 8.05
CA PRO A 171 13.43 -23.13 8.10
C PRO A 171 13.43 -23.61 9.55
N ARG A 172 12.92 -24.83 9.76
CA ARG A 172 13.00 -25.52 11.05
C ARG A 172 14.48 -25.78 11.35
N MET A 173 14.99 -25.25 12.46
CA MET A 173 16.12 -25.83 13.19
C MET A 173 15.55 -26.54 14.42
#